data_AF-A0AAD3D156-F1
#
_entry.id   AF-A0AAD3D156-F1
#
_cell.length_a   1.000
_cell.length_b   1.000
_cell.length_c   1.000
_cell.angle_alpha   90.00
_cell.angle_beta   90.00
_cell.angle_gamma   90.00
#
_symmetry.space_group_name_H-M   'P 1'
#
loop_
_entity.id
_entity.type
_entity.pdbx_description
1 polymer ?
#
loop_
_entity_poly.entity_id
_entity_poly.type
_entity_poly.pdbx_seq_one_letter_code
_entity_poly.pdbx_strand_id
1 'polypeptide(L)'
;MQLQFGTFDEDVPYSLPISLCFWFLFYLISYITRKGNEDHFNCKKVSNFHSIVAILLSSLSIYWNDDSIFSEEIVLSWAAGYFFADLIDCVVRKDKMFLVHAIIGITLIGFCWSDGFYYKRAGSRGYFVELSTPFLNEWNSSKTKKDFTTFIAVFFVCRIAYTPYFLYMIGATENIYAFVASMLFYILNLVWFLKQSKMLLNYDEKRAKKE
;
A
#
# COMPACT_ATOMS: atom_id res chain seq x y z
N MET A 1 12.58 13.59 26.69
CA MET A 1 12.10 13.67 25.30
C MET A 1 10.59 13.51 25.33
N GLN A 2 9.84 14.60 25.44
CA GLN A 2 8.38 14.56 25.36
C GLN A 2 8.01 14.34 23.90
N LEU A 3 7.30 13.24 23.60
CA LEU A 3 6.57 13.10 22.36
C LEU A 3 5.50 14.20 22.36
N GLN A 4 5.82 15.38 21.84
CA GLN A 4 4.80 16.28 21.33
C GLN A 4 4.22 15.57 20.10
N PHE A 5 3.22 14.73 20.33
CA PHE A 5 2.20 14.55 19.31
C PHE A 5 1.67 15.96 19.10
N GLY A 6 1.96 16.53 17.92
CA GLY A 6 1.37 17.81 17.52
C GLY A 6 -0.10 17.76 17.89
N THR A 7 -0.57 18.80 18.57
CA THR A 7 -1.99 19.01 18.75
C THR A 7 -2.59 18.90 17.35
N PHE A 8 -3.33 17.83 17.10
CA PHE A 8 -4.15 17.71 15.91
C PHE A 8 -5.04 18.95 15.93
N ASP A 9 -4.67 20.00 15.19
CA ASP A 9 -5.57 21.11 14.92
C ASP A 9 -6.87 20.47 14.41
N GLU A 10 -7.98 20.89 15.02
CA GLU A 10 -9.21 20.12 15.24
C GLU A 10 -10.02 19.73 13.98
N ASP A 11 -9.47 19.94 12.79
CA ASP A 11 -10.13 19.58 11.54
C ASP A 11 -9.64 18.20 11.07
N VAL A 12 -10.44 17.17 11.34
CA VAL A 12 -10.28 15.89 10.63
C VAL A 12 -10.28 16.21 9.13
N PRO A 13 -9.23 15.82 8.39
CA PRO A 13 -9.18 15.83 6.93
C PRO A 13 -10.55 15.60 6.29
N TYR A 14 -11.20 16.59 5.66
CA TYR A 14 -12.51 16.38 5.02
C TYR A 14 -12.43 15.24 3.98
N SER A 15 -11.25 15.01 3.41
CA SER A 15 -10.99 13.92 2.47
C SER A 15 -11.04 12.52 3.11
N LEU A 16 -10.78 12.37 4.41
CA LEU A 16 -10.72 11.07 5.09
C LEU A 16 -12.10 10.44 5.27
N PRO A 17 -13.13 11.11 5.84
CA PRO A 17 -14.48 10.56 5.90
C PRO A 17 -15.04 10.24 4.51
N ILE A 18 -14.76 11.08 3.50
CA ILE A 18 -15.17 10.82 2.12
C ILE A 18 -14.52 9.54 1.59
N SER A 19 -13.21 9.38 1.78
CA SER A 19 -12.50 8.19 1.33
C SER A 19 -12.96 6.93 2.06
N LEU A 20 -13.17 7.00 3.38
CA LEU A 20 -13.73 5.90 4.17
C LEU A 20 -15.10 5.49 3.62
N CYS A 21 -16.04 6.43 3.48
CA CYS A 21 -17.37 6.14 2.92
C CYS A 21 -17.30 5.51 1.53
N PHE A 22 -16.43 6.03 0.66
CA PHE A 22 -16.21 5.48 -0.68
C PHE A 22 -15.73 4.02 -0.64
N TRP A 23 -14.68 3.73 0.12
CA TRP A 23 -14.12 2.37 0.20
C TRP A 23 -15.03 1.40 0.94
N PHE A 24 -15.74 1.86 1.97
CA PHE A 24 -16.75 1.06 2.65
C PHE A 24 -17.92 0.69 1.74
N LEU A 25 -18.36 1.60 0.88
CA LEU A 25 -19.38 1.28 -0.12
C LEU A 25 -18.88 0.19 -1.09
N PHE A 26 -17.64 0.30 -1.58
CA PHE A 26 -17.02 -0.74 -2.41
C PHE A 26 -16.88 -2.07 -1.67
N TYR A 27 -16.52 -2.04 -0.38
CA TYR A 27 -16.48 -3.23 0.48
C TYR A 27 -17.85 -3.88 0.58
N LEU A 28 -18.90 -3.12 0.92
CA LEU A 28 -20.26 -3.65 1.05
C LEU A 28 -20.76 -4.27 -0.25
N ILE A 29 -20.56 -3.59 -1.39
CA ILE A 29 -20.91 -4.11 -2.71
C ILE A 29 -20.15 -5.40 -2.99
N SER A 30 -18.84 -5.43 -2.73
CA SER A 30 -18.00 -6.61 -2.98
C SER A 30 -18.39 -7.78 -2.08
N TYR A 31 -18.66 -7.53 -0.80
CA TYR A 31 -19.09 -8.52 0.18
C TYR A 31 -20.44 -9.15 -0.20
N ILE A 32 -21.41 -8.34 -0.62
CA ILE A 32 -22.73 -8.84 -1.04
C ILE A 32 -22.64 -9.64 -2.33
N THR A 33 -21.92 -9.13 -3.33
CA THR A 33 -21.86 -9.74 -4.67
C THR A 33 -20.95 -10.96 -4.76
N ARG A 34 -19.97 -11.08 -3.86
CA ARG A 34 -18.96 -12.17 -3.88
C ARG A 34 -19.05 -13.10 -2.67
N LYS A 35 -20.16 -13.06 -1.93
CA LYS A 35 -20.36 -13.86 -0.71
C LYS A 35 -20.04 -15.34 -0.98
N GLY A 36 -19.10 -15.89 -0.20
CA GLY A 36 -18.62 -17.27 -0.33
C GLY A 36 -17.31 -17.45 -1.11
N ASN A 37 -16.78 -16.41 -1.76
CA ASN A 37 -15.42 -16.43 -2.30
C ASN A 37 -14.38 -16.13 -1.21
N GLU A 38 -13.13 -16.56 -1.38
CA GLU A 38 -12.06 -16.32 -0.40
C GLU A 38 -11.50 -14.88 -0.43
N ASP A 39 -11.82 -14.08 -1.45
CA ASP A 39 -11.41 -12.67 -1.55
C ASP A 39 -12.61 -11.82 -1.98
N HIS A 40 -13.30 -11.18 -1.03
CA HIS A 40 -14.43 -10.29 -1.33
C HIS A 40 -13.91 -8.95 -1.81
N PHE A 41 -13.23 -8.19 -0.93
CA PHE A 41 -12.83 -6.81 -1.22
C PHE A 41 -11.52 -6.69 -1.99
N ASN A 42 -10.49 -7.44 -1.59
CA ASN A 42 -9.16 -7.39 -2.23
C ASN A 42 -9.08 -8.15 -3.56
N CYS A 43 -10.14 -8.10 -4.36
CA CYS A 43 -10.13 -8.69 -5.69
C CYS A 43 -9.25 -7.87 -6.65
N LYS A 44 -8.73 -8.52 -7.70
CA LYS A 44 -7.88 -7.90 -8.74
C LYS A 44 -8.38 -6.53 -9.20
N LYS A 45 -9.68 -6.37 -9.45
CA LYS A 45 -10.25 -5.10 -9.97
C LYS A 45 -10.14 -3.98 -8.96
N VAL A 46 -10.53 -4.24 -7.71
CA VAL A 46 -10.52 -3.26 -6.62
C VAL A 46 -9.08 -2.89 -6.25
N SER A 47 -8.21 -3.89 -6.10
CA SER A 47 -6.79 -3.71 -5.82
C SER A 47 -6.05 -2.92 -6.91
N ASN A 48 -6.31 -3.23 -8.20
CA ASN A 48 -5.75 -2.47 -9.31
C ASN A 48 -6.26 -1.03 -9.35
N PHE A 49 -7.57 -0.83 -9.17
CA PHE A 49 -8.17 0.50 -9.17
C PHE A 49 -7.57 1.36 -8.06
N HIS A 50 -7.48 0.81 -6.84
CA HIS A 50 -6.82 1.45 -5.72
C HIS A 50 -5.37 1.85 -6.06
N SER A 51 -4.57 0.90 -6.53
CA SER A 51 -3.14 1.11 -6.80
C SER A 51 -2.91 2.15 -7.90
N ILE A 52 -3.66 2.06 -9.01
CA ILE A 52 -3.53 3.00 -10.14
C ILE A 52 -3.88 4.42 -9.70
N VAL A 53 -5.04 4.59 -9.05
CA VAL A 53 -5.46 5.92 -8.59
C VAL A 53 -4.49 6.46 -7.55
N ALA A 54 -4.02 5.64 -6.61
CA ALA A 54 -3.10 6.09 -5.59
C ALA A 54 -1.75 6.54 -6.17
N ILE A 55 -1.24 5.84 -7.20
CA ILE A 55 -0.01 6.24 -7.89
C ILE A 55 -0.21 7.54 -8.67
N LEU A 56 -1.37 7.73 -9.31
CA LEU A 56 -1.69 8.99 -9.97
C LEU A 56 -1.75 10.14 -8.97
N LEU A 57 -2.50 10.00 -7.87
CA LEU A 57 -2.59 11.02 -6.82
C LEU A 57 -1.23 11.30 -6.19
N SER A 58 -0.42 10.27 -5.96
CA SER A 58 0.94 10.41 -5.42
C SER A 58 1.87 11.15 -6.39
N SER A 59 1.78 10.83 -7.68
CA SER A 59 2.57 11.52 -8.72
C SER A 59 2.19 12.99 -8.80
N LEU A 60 0.89 13.29 -8.73
CA LEU A 60 0.36 14.65 -8.70
C LEU A 60 0.83 15.42 -7.46
N SER A 61 0.72 14.83 -6.27
CA SER A 61 1.19 15.44 -5.02
C SER A 61 2.69 15.76 -5.07
N ILE A 62 3.52 14.86 -5.59
CA ILE A 62 4.96 15.11 -5.75
C ILE A 62 5.25 16.15 -6.84
N TYR A 63 4.51 16.13 -7.95
CA TYR A 63 4.72 17.05 -9.07
C TYR A 63 4.46 18.51 -8.65
N TRP A 64 3.34 18.77 -7.96
CA TRP A 64 3.03 20.12 -7.48
C TRP A 64 3.81 20.48 -6.23
N ASN A 65 4.01 19.51 -5.33
CA ASN A 65 4.72 19.69 -4.06
C ASN A 65 4.24 20.91 -3.24
N ASP A 66 2.97 21.28 -3.36
CA ASP A 66 2.37 22.46 -2.74
C ASP A 66 0.94 22.12 -2.29
N ASP A 67 0.67 22.20 -0.98
CA ASP A 67 -0.64 21.86 -0.41
C ASP A 67 -1.75 22.82 -0.81
N SER A 68 -1.41 24.05 -1.23
CA SER A 68 -2.39 24.99 -1.76
C SER A 68 -2.92 24.59 -3.14
N ILE A 69 -2.18 23.74 -3.87
CA ILE A 69 -2.56 23.23 -5.19
C ILE A 69 -3.06 21.78 -5.07
N PHE A 70 -2.27 20.92 -4.42
CA PHE A 70 -2.61 19.51 -4.25
C PHE A 70 -2.14 19.02 -2.88
N SER A 71 -3.09 18.89 -1.96
CA SER A 71 -2.84 18.44 -0.59
C SER A 71 -2.42 16.96 -0.55
N GLU A 72 -1.35 16.64 0.18
CA GLU A 72 -0.95 15.23 0.42
C GLU A 72 -2.01 14.48 1.23
N GLU A 73 -2.80 15.20 2.02
CA GLU A 73 -3.98 14.66 2.72
C GLU A 73 -4.87 13.82 1.79
N ILE A 74 -5.04 14.23 0.53
CA ILE A 74 -5.86 13.48 -0.44
C ILE A 74 -5.29 12.08 -0.68
N VAL A 75 -3.96 11.96 -0.79
CA VAL A 75 -3.26 10.68 -0.98
C VAL A 75 -3.37 9.83 0.28
N LEU A 76 -3.10 10.41 1.45
CA LEU A 76 -3.15 9.71 2.73
C LEU A 76 -4.56 9.23 3.05
N SER A 77 -5.58 10.05 2.79
CA SER A 77 -6.98 9.70 2.95
C SER A 77 -7.41 8.58 2.01
N TRP A 78 -7.05 8.68 0.70
CA TRP A 78 -7.32 7.63 -0.29
C TRP A 78 -6.77 6.28 0.14
N ALA A 79 -5.53 6.28 0.64
CA ALA A 79 -4.84 5.12 1.16
C ALA A 79 -5.51 4.57 2.43
N ALA A 80 -5.72 5.43 3.42
CA ALA A 80 -6.30 5.07 4.70
C ALA A 80 -7.66 4.41 4.50
N GLY A 81 -8.55 5.03 3.71
CA GLY A 81 -9.87 4.48 3.45
C GLY A 81 -9.83 3.06 2.87
N TYR A 82 -8.90 2.79 1.95
CA TYR A 82 -8.71 1.47 1.37
C TYR A 82 -8.21 0.47 2.42
N PHE A 83 -7.16 0.80 3.15
CA PHE A 83 -6.58 -0.09 4.16
C PHE A 83 -7.53 -0.35 5.33
N PHE A 84 -8.39 0.60 5.71
CA PHE A 84 -9.43 0.36 6.71
C PHE A 84 -10.49 -0.63 6.23
N ALA A 85 -10.93 -0.51 4.97
CA ALA A 85 -11.85 -1.47 4.37
C ALA A 85 -11.20 -2.86 4.22
N ASP A 86 -9.92 -2.92 3.82
CA ASP A 86 -9.14 -4.16 3.72
C ASP A 86 -8.90 -4.80 5.09
N LEU A 87 -8.65 -4.01 6.13
CA LEU A 87 -8.53 -4.48 7.51
C LEU A 87 -9.80 -5.22 7.95
N ILE A 88 -10.96 -4.64 7.69
CA ILE A 88 -12.26 -5.23 8.04
C ILE A 88 -12.52 -6.50 7.26
N ASP A 89 -12.25 -6.50 5.94
CA ASP A 89 -12.33 -7.69 5.11
C ASP A 89 -11.43 -8.82 5.63
N CYS A 90 -10.18 -8.51 5.98
CA CYS A 90 -9.23 -9.47 6.54
C CYS A 90 -9.70 -10.06 7.88
N VAL A 91 -10.32 -9.26 8.77
CA VAL A 91 -10.91 -9.76 10.02
C VAL A 91 -12.06 -10.72 9.73
N VAL A 92 -12.96 -10.37 8.80
CA VAL A 92 -14.12 -11.19 8.42
C VAL A 92 -13.67 -12.52 7.81
N ARG A 93 -12.66 -12.49 6.94
CA ARG A 93 -12.06 -13.66 6.29
C ARG A 93 -11.11 -14.46 7.18
N LYS A 94 -10.73 -13.91 8.34
CA LYS A 94 -9.72 -14.46 9.26
C LYS A 94 -8.34 -14.64 8.62
N ASP A 95 -8.00 -13.79 7.66
CA ASP A 95 -6.71 -13.80 6.96
C ASP A 95 -5.64 -13.08 7.77
N LYS A 96 -4.88 -13.84 8.56
CA LYS A 96 -3.88 -13.29 9.48
C LYS A 96 -2.73 -12.57 8.76
N MET A 97 -2.33 -13.05 7.58
CA MET A 97 -1.18 -12.49 6.88
C MET A 97 -1.52 -11.10 6.33
N PHE A 98 -2.67 -10.99 5.65
CA PHE A 98 -3.13 -9.72 5.12
C PHE A 98 -3.59 -8.77 6.23
N LEU A 99 -4.12 -9.29 7.34
CA LEU A 99 -4.40 -8.46 8.52
C LEU A 99 -3.15 -7.75 9.04
N VAL A 100 -2.02 -8.44 9.16
CA VAL A 100 -0.74 -7.83 9.58
C VAL A 100 -0.29 -6.77 8.57
N HIS A 101 -0.42 -7.04 7.28
CA HIS A 101 -0.11 -6.07 6.23
C HIS A 101 -0.96 -4.80 6.34
N ALA A 102 -2.28 -4.93 6.52
CA ALA A 102 -3.18 -3.80 6.67
C ALA A 102 -2.87 -2.97 7.91
N ILE A 103 -2.56 -3.60 9.05
CA ILE A 103 -2.14 -2.91 10.28
C ILE A 103 -0.86 -2.11 10.06
N ILE A 104 0.15 -2.71 9.41
CA ILE A 104 1.41 -2.02 9.08
C ILE A 104 1.12 -0.84 8.15
N GLY A 105 0.30 -1.02 7.12
CA GLY A 105 -0.11 0.02 6.18
C GLY A 105 -0.75 1.23 6.88
N ILE A 106 -1.77 0.99 7.70
CA ILE A 106 -2.45 2.05 8.48
C ILE A 106 -1.46 2.76 9.42
N THR A 107 -0.57 2.02 10.07
CA THR A 107 0.44 2.59 10.98
C THR A 107 1.41 3.50 10.23
N LEU A 108 1.92 3.07 9.07
CA LEU A 108 2.81 3.87 8.24
C LEU A 108 2.11 5.14 7.72
N ILE A 109 0.86 5.02 7.28
CA ILE A 109 0.04 6.16 6.88
C ILE A 109 -0.11 7.14 8.05
N GLY A 110 -0.36 6.64 9.27
CA GLY A 110 -0.42 7.45 10.50
C GLY A 110 0.86 8.25 10.75
N PHE A 111 2.04 7.65 10.53
CA PHE A 111 3.30 8.39 10.62
C PHE A 111 3.43 9.46 9.54
N CYS A 112 2.97 9.19 8.31
CA CYS A 112 3.01 10.16 7.21
C CYS A 112 2.14 11.40 7.46
N TRP A 113 1.16 11.34 8.36
CA TRP A 113 0.38 12.51 8.79
C TRP A 113 1.10 13.44 9.76
N SER A 114 2.21 13.00 10.37
CA SER A 114 2.97 13.88 11.26
C SER A 114 3.82 14.89 10.49
N ASP A 115 3.94 16.11 11.01
CA ASP A 115 4.61 17.25 10.35
C ASP A 115 5.99 16.91 9.76
N GLY A 116 6.79 16.12 10.47
CA GLY A 116 8.13 15.72 10.03
C GLY A 116 8.16 14.89 8.73
N PHE A 117 7.03 14.29 8.37
CA PHE A 117 6.86 13.44 7.18
C PHE A 117 5.92 14.04 6.14
N TYR A 118 4.86 14.71 6.59
CA TYR A 118 3.84 15.30 5.73
C TYR A 118 4.44 16.33 4.74
N TYR A 119 5.22 17.29 5.23
CA TYR A 119 5.83 18.29 4.34
C TYR A 119 6.88 17.70 3.38
N LYS A 120 7.38 16.49 3.66
CA LYS A 120 8.34 15.78 2.79
C LYS A 120 7.65 14.93 1.72
N ARG A 121 6.32 14.95 1.65
CA ARG A 121 5.51 14.12 0.75
C ARG A 121 5.71 12.63 1.01
N ALA A 122 5.85 12.25 2.29
CA ALA A 122 6.25 10.89 2.66
C ALA A 122 5.21 9.84 2.26
N GLY A 123 3.92 10.15 2.38
CA GLY A 123 2.84 9.25 1.94
C GLY A 123 2.88 9.00 0.45
N SER A 124 2.99 10.08 -0.32
CA SER A 124 3.04 10.04 -1.78
C SER A 124 4.28 9.33 -2.30
N ARG A 125 5.45 9.58 -1.69
CA ARG A 125 6.69 8.86 -2.00
C ARG A 125 6.55 7.39 -1.62
N GLY A 126 6.04 7.11 -0.42
CA GLY A 126 5.81 5.75 0.07
C GLY A 126 4.93 4.93 -0.88
N TYR A 127 3.92 5.53 -1.50
CA TYR A 127 2.96 4.82 -2.35
C TYR A 127 3.54 4.21 -3.63
N PHE A 128 4.71 4.67 -4.10
CA PHE A 128 5.34 4.06 -5.27
C PHE A 128 5.72 2.59 -5.03
N VAL A 129 5.82 2.14 -3.78
CA VAL A 129 5.99 0.71 -3.46
C VAL A 129 4.83 -0.15 -3.97
N GLU A 130 3.62 0.41 -4.09
CA GLU A 130 2.42 -0.28 -4.58
C GLU A 130 2.36 -0.42 -6.12
N LEU A 131 3.33 0.14 -6.86
CA LEU A 131 3.39 0.04 -8.33
C LEU A 131 3.49 -1.40 -8.82
N SER A 132 4.02 -2.33 -8.03
CA SER A 132 4.08 -3.76 -8.40
C SER A 132 2.73 -4.47 -8.33
N THR A 133 1.74 -3.93 -7.62
CA THR A 133 0.47 -4.62 -7.31
C THR A 133 -0.36 -4.95 -8.56
N PRO A 134 -0.50 -4.06 -9.56
CA PRO A 134 -1.13 -4.41 -10.83
C PRO A 134 -0.47 -5.57 -11.58
N PHE A 135 0.86 -5.66 -11.52
CA PHE A 135 1.62 -6.73 -12.18
C PHE A 135 1.47 -8.06 -11.44
N LEU A 136 1.40 -8.05 -10.11
CA LEU A 136 1.05 -9.22 -9.30
C LEU A 136 -0.33 -9.76 -9.71
N ASN A 137 -1.31 -8.88 -9.81
CA ASN A 137 -2.67 -9.24 -10.19
C ASN A 137 -2.77 -9.75 -11.63
N GLU A 138 -1.94 -9.23 -12.54
CA GLU A 138 -1.85 -9.74 -13.90
C GLU A 138 -1.27 -11.16 -13.92
N TRP A 139 -0.14 -11.39 -13.24
CA TRP A 139 0.44 -12.72 -13.10
C TRP A 139 -0.53 -13.70 -12.44
N ASN A 140 -1.25 -13.30 -11.39
CA ASN A 140 -2.26 -14.15 -10.75
C ASN A 140 -3.39 -14.57 -11.69
N SER A 141 -3.66 -13.80 -12.75
CA SER A 141 -4.69 -14.13 -13.73
C SER A 141 -4.16 -15.01 -14.86
N SER A 142 -2.98 -14.70 -15.39
CA SER A 142 -2.42 -15.36 -16.56
C SER A 142 -1.59 -16.61 -16.22
N LYS A 143 -0.98 -16.60 -15.02
CA LYS A 143 -0.02 -17.58 -14.50
C LYS A 143 1.15 -17.86 -15.47
N THR A 144 1.48 -16.93 -16.36
CA THR A 144 2.60 -17.08 -17.30
C THR A 144 3.94 -16.72 -16.65
N LYS A 145 5.02 -17.35 -17.10
CA LYS A 145 6.38 -17.01 -16.63
C LYS A 145 6.77 -15.58 -17.01
N LYS A 146 6.31 -15.09 -18.16
CA LYS A 146 6.57 -13.72 -18.63
C LYS A 146 5.98 -12.69 -17.67
N ASP A 147 4.72 -12.85 -17.29
CA ASP A 147 4.04 -11.90 -16.39
C ASP A 147 4.64 -11.98 -14.99
N PHE A 148 5.02 -13.19 -14.55
CA PHE A 148 5.72 -13.36 -13.28
C PHE A 148 7.09 -12.66 -13.27
N THR A 149 7.85 -12.78 -14.36
CA THR A 149 9.16 -12.13 -14.51
C THR A 149 9.00 -10.60 -14.51
N THR A 150 8.01 -10.08 -15.22
CA THR A 150 7.67 -8.65 -15.23
C THR A 150 7.32 -8.16 -13.82
N PHE A 151 6.46 -8.89 -13.11
CA PHE A 151 6.11 -8.59 -11.74
C PHE A 151 7.34 -8.54 -10.82
N ILE A 152 8.21 -9.55 -10.85
CA ILE A 152 9.44 -9.57 -10.03
C ILE A 152 10.35 -8.40 -10.35
N ALA A 153 10.52 -8.06 -11.62
CA ALA A 153 11.35 -6.93 -12.04
C ALA A 153 10.80 -5.60 -11.48
N VAL A 154 9.48 -5.37 -11.59
CA VAL A 154 8.85 -4.18 -11.04
C VAL A 154 8.92 -4.18 -9.50
N PHE A 155 8.64 -5.31 -8.85
CA PHE A 155 8.75 -5.48 -7.39
C PHE A 155 10.15 -5.12 -6.89
N PHE A 156 11.19 -5.60 -7.58
CA PHE A 156 12.57 -5.25 -7.24
C PHE A 156 12.81 -3.74 -7.30
N VAL A 157 12.41 -3.09 -8.39
CA VAL A 157 12.62 -1.64 -8.56
C VAL A 157 11.85 -0.85 -7.49
N CYS A 158 10.56 -1.13 -7.29
CA CYS A 158 9.70 -0.28 -6.45
C CYS A 158 9.73 -0.61 -4.96
N ARG A 159 10.04 -1.85 -4.56
CA ARG A 159 10.04 -2.27 -3.14
C ARG A 159 11.43 -2.61 -2.59
N ILE A 160 12.40 -2.98 -3.44
CA ILE A 160 13.75 -3.33 -2.97
C ILE A 160 14.73 -2.18 -3.17
N ALA A 161 14.81 -1.63 -4.37
CA ALA A 161 15.74 -0.55 -4.70
C ALA A 161 15.21 0.82 -4.23
N TYR A 162 13.93 1.10 -4.46
CA TYR A 162 13.34 2.40 -4.12
C TYR A 162 13.17 2.60 -2.60
N THR A 163 12.87 1.55 -1.83
CA THR A 163 12.57 1.69 -0.39
C THR A 163 13.69 2.34 0.42
N PRO A 164 14.96 1.88 0.36
CA PRO A 164 16.06 2.54 1.05
C PRO A 164 16.26 4.00 0.60
N TYR A 165 16.10 4.25 -0.70
CA TYR A 165 16.25 5.58 -1.28
C TYR A 165 15.17 6.55 -0.76
N PHE A 166 13.90 6.14 -0.70
CA PHE A 166 12.86 7.00 -0.15
C PHE A 166 13.05 7.24 1.34
N LEU A 167 13.45 6.22 2.12
CA LEU A 167 13.67 6.36 3.56
C LEU A 167 14.76 7.37 3.88
N TYR A 168 15.81 7.37 3.05
CA TYR A 168 16.84 8.41 3.09
C TYR A 168 16.26 9.80 2.76
N MET A 169 15.48 9.94 1.69
CA MET A 169 14.89 11.23 1.28
C MET A 169 13.98 11.85 2.36
N ILE A 170 13.16 11.04 3.04
CA ILE A 170 12.23 11.55 4.05
C ILE A 170 12.89 11.75 5.42
N GLY A 171 14.19 11.46 5.55
CA GLY A 171 14.91 11.56 6.83
C GLY A 171 14.29 10.66 7.90
N ALA A 172 13.86 9.44 7.55
CA ALA A 172 13.14 8.56 8.47
C ALA A 172 13.88 8.31 9.79
N THR A 173 15.22 8.38 9.77
CA THR A 173 16.09 8.24 10.95
C THR A 173 15.85 9.29 12.04
N GLU A 174 15.21 10.42 11.71
CA GLU A 174 14.84 11.47 12.68
C GLU A 174 13.70 11.04 13.61
N ASN A 175 12.89 10.04 13.21
CA ASN A 175 11.84 9.45 14.03
C ASN A 175 12.04 7.93 14.13
N ILE A 176 12.54 7.47 15.28
CA ILE A 176 12.88 6.06 15.50
C ILE A 176 11.70 5.11 15.27
N TYR A 177 10.47 5.52 15.59
CA TYR A 177 9.30 4.67 15.41
C TYR A 177 8.92 4.50 13.94
N ALA A 178 8.91 5.60 13.18
CA ALA A 178 8.67 5.56 11.74
C ALA A 178 9.79 4.79 11.01
N PHE A 179 11.05 4.98 11.44
CA PHE A 179 12.19 4.23 10.92
C PHE A 179 12.04 2.73 11.16
N VAL A 180 11.73 2.31 12.40
CA VAL A 180 11.55 0.89 12.75
C VAL A 180 10.37 0.28 11.98
N ALA A 181 9.22 0.96 11.91
CA ALA A 181 8.07 0.49 11.14
C ALA A 181 8.42 0.31 9.65
N SER A 182 9.13 1.27 9.07
CA SER A 182 9.61 1.20 7.69
C SER A 182 10.60 0.07 7.46
N MET A 183 11.52 -0.16 8.40
CA MET A 183 12.49 -1.25 8.34
C MET A 183 11.82 -2.62 8.43
N LEU A 184 10.83 -2.78 9.31
CA LEU A 184 10.03 -4.01 9.38
C LEU A 184 9.30 -4.27 8.06
N PHE A 185 8.70 -3.23 7.48
CA PHE A 185 8.07 -3.32 6.15
C PHE A 185 9.10 -3.70 5.08
N TYR A 186 10.30 -3.10 5.10
CA TYR A 186 11.36 -3.43 4.14
C TYR A 186 11.84 -4.88 4.25
N ILE A 187 12.05 -5.37 5.48
CA ILE A 187 12.42 -6.77 5.75
C ILE A 187 11.34 -7.72 5.21
N LEU A 188 10.06 -7.40 5.42
CA LEU A 188 8.95 -8.19 4.88
C LEU A 188 9.02 -8.26 3.34
N ASN A 189 9.26 -7.12 2.68
CA ASN A 189 9.41 -7.08 1.22
C ASN A 189 10.63 -7.88 0.73
N LEU A 190 11.76 -7.84 1.43
CA LEU A 190 12.94 -8.66 1.12
C LEU A 190 12.62 -10.16 1.23
N VAL A 191 11.95 -10.60 2.28
CA VAL A 191 11.54 -12.01 2.45
C VAL A 191 10.64 -12.45 1.30
N TRP A 192 9.68 -11.60 0.91
CA TRP A 192 8.78 -11.89 -0.22
C TRP A 192 9.54 -11.95 -1.54
N PHE A 193 10.44 -11.00 -1.78
CA PHE A 193 11.28 -10.99 -2.98
C PHE A 193 12.12 -12.26 -3.09
N LEU A 194 12.81 -12.67 -2.02
CA LEU A 194 13.62 -13.91 -2.00
C LEU A 194 12.76 -15.15 -2.30
N LYS A 195 11.57 -15.24 -1.71
CA LYS A 195 10.61 -16.33 -1.98
C LYS A 195 10.20 -16.35 -3.47
N GLN A 196 9.88 -15.18 -4.02
CA GLN A 196 9.47 -15.04 -5.42
C GLN A 196 10.62 -15.32 -6.39
N SER A 197 11.84 -14.87 -6.10
CA SER A 197 13.04 -15.19 -6.90
C SER A 197 13.30 -16.69 -6.93
N LYS A 198 13.18 -17.38 -5.79
CA LYS A 198 13.28 -18.84 -5.75
C LYS A 198 12.19 -19.52 -6.58
N MET A 199 10.97 -18.98 -6.55
CA MET A 199 9.87 -19.46 -7.39
C MET A 199 10.15 -19.23 -8.88
N LEU A 200 10.78 -18.12 -9.26
CA LEU A 200 11.11 -17.81 -10.67
C LEU A 200 12.11 -18.79 -11.25
N LEU A 201 13.14 -19.13 -10.47
CA LEU A 201 14.15 -20.11 -10.85
C LEU A 201 13.56 -21.51 -11.08
N ASN A 202 12.51 -21.86 -10.34
CA ASN A 202 11.83 -23.14 -10.40
C ASN A 202 10.44 -23.05 -11.05
N TYR A 203 10.20 -22.02 -11.87
CA TYR A 203 8.85 -21.71 -12.33
C TYR A 203 8.35 -22.74 -13.34
N ASP A 204 7.24 -23.40 -13.00
CA ASP A 204 6.52 -24.35 -13.86
C ASP A 204 5.10 -23.83 -14.14
N GLU A 205 4.85 -23.42 -15.38
CA GLU A 205 3.56 -22.91 -15.83
C GLU A 205 2.42 -23.92 -15.71
N LYS A 206 2.70 -25.22 -15.86
CA LYS A 206 1.66 -26.26 -15.74
C LYS A 206 1.21 -26.42 -14.31
N ARG A 207 2.13 -26.26 -13.36
CA ARG A 207 1.82 -26.27 -11.93
C ARG A 207 1.09 -25.00 -11.52
N ALA A 208 1.58 -23.83 -11.94
CA ALA A 208 1.01 -22.54 -11.56
C ALA A 208 -0.45 -22.34 -12.02
N LYS A 209 -0.89 -22.99 -13.10
CA LYS A 209 -2.28 -22.94 -13.58
C LYS A 209 -3.24 -23.89 -12.85
N LYS A 210 -2.71 -24.81 -12.02
CA LYS A 210 -3.51 -25.74 -11.20
C LYS A 210 -3.79 -25.22 -9.79
N GLU A 211 -3.01 -24.22 -9.36
CA GLU A 211 -3.13 -23.51 -8.07
C GLU A 211 -3.97 -22.23 -8.26
#